data_AF-A0A7X8BLZ7-F1
#
_entry.id   AF-A0A7X8BLZ7-F1
#
_cell.length_a   1.000
_cell.length_b   1.000
_cell.length_c   1.000
_cell.angle_alpha   90.00
_cell.angle_beta   90.00
_cell.angle_gamma   90.00
#
_symmetry.space_group_name_H-M   'P 1'
#
loop_
_entity.id
_entity.type
_entity.pdbx_description
1 polymer ?
#
loop_
_entity_poly.entity_id
_entity_poly.type
_entity_poly.pdbx_seq_one_letter_code
_entity_poly.pdbx_strand_id
1 'polypeptide(L)'
;MGKHKALILAAVIAVLATATTAQAYYETWDGWFVGGTLYYSGNAYTTPNVYTREMYDSTRVSDRDTFYNPAFGQGDTITIRFVYDRDNDTIFLKIASITGGKTTGQTGTKEGDGTWAGSAIRRKNTVETTWSSVIGTWDASFTYPAGSPPPTPYYTGGWTITSSTPSGLTGDGACDGDRTANW
;
A
#
# COMPACT_ATOMS: atom_id res chain seq x y z
N MET A 1 56.26 5.55 13.73
CA MET A 1 54.81 5.62 14.02
C MET A 1 54.40 4.33 14.72
N GLY A 2 54.01 4.40 16.00
CA GLY A 2 53.82 3.20 16.84
C GLY A 2 52.56 2.41 16.49
N LYS A 3 52.66 1.07 16.57
CA LYS A 3 51.60 0.07 16.25
C LYS A 3 50.20 0.44 16.80
N HIS A 4 50.14 1.12 17.94
CA HIS A 4 48.91 1.63 18.55
C HIS A 4 48.14 2.65 17.69
N LYS A 5 48.82 3.54 16.96
CA LYS A 5 48.15 4.53 16.10
C LYS A 5 47.51 3.90 14.86
N ALA A 6 48.12 2.84 14.32
CA ALA A 6 47.57 2.10 13.18
C ALA A 6 46.32 1.29 13.58
N LEU A 7 46.31 0.74 14.79
CA LEU A 7 45.17 -0.03 15.31
C LEU A 7 43.93 0.86 15.55
N ILE A 8 44.15 2.07 16.09
CA ILE A 8 43.07 3.06 16.29
C ILE A 8 42.51 3.53 14.95
N LEU A 9 43.37 3.79 13.95
CA LEU A 9 42.92 4.19 12.62
C LEU A 9 42.13 3.07 11.91
N ALA A 10 42.58 1.82 12.02
CA ALA A 10 41.85 0.67 11.46
C ALA A 10 40.49 0.44 12.13
N ALA A 11 40.40 0.62 13.46
CA ALA A 11 39.14 0.53 14.19
C ALA A 11 38.16 1.65 13.80
N VAL A 12 38.64 2.89 13.65
CA VAL A 12 37.82 4.03 13.21
C VAL A 12 37.32 3.82 11.78
N ILE A 13 38.16 3.29 10.88
CA ILE A 13 37.76 2.95 9.49
C ILE A 13 36.74 1.81 9.48
N ALA A 14 36.90 0.77 10.31
CA ALA A 14 35.93 -0.32 10.40
C ALA A 14 34.57 0.17 10.92
N VAL A 15 34.55 1.03 11.94
CA VAL A 15 33.32 1.62 12.49
C VAL A 15 32.64 2.55 11.48
N LEU A 16 33.42 3.37 10.74
CA LEU A 16 32.89 4.22 9.66
C LEU A 16 32.34 3.40 8.50
N ALA A 17 33.02 2.32 8.10
CA ALA A 17 32.56 1.43 7.03
C ALA A 17 31.25 0.70 7.40
N THR A 18 31.08 0.30 8.66
CA THR A 18 29.82 -0.29 9.15
C THR A 18 28.70 0.73 9.32
N ALA A 19 29.02 2.01 9.51
CA ALA A 19 28.04 3.08 9.59
C ALA A 19 27.52 3.49 8.20
N THR A 20 28.36 3.41 7.16
CA THR A 20 27.96 3.71 5.77
C THR A 20 27.10 2.63 5.12
N THR A 21 27.04 1.42 5.67
CA THR A 21 26.13 0.35 5.17
C THR A 21 24.72 0.41 5.76
N ALA A 22 24.44 1.38 6.63
CA ALA A 22 23.12 1.63 7.20
C ALA A 22 22.40 2.81 6.52
N GLN A 23 22.64 3.03 5.22
CA GLN A 23 21.66 3.76 4.42
C GLN A 23 20.36 2.96 4.50
N ALA A 24 19.37 3.55 5.16
CA ALA A 24 18.07 2.92 5.34
C ALA A 24 17.42 2.82 3.97
N TYR A 25 17.60 1.68 3.32
CA TYR A 25 16.85 1.33 2.12
C TYR A 25 15.36 1.43 2.44
N TYR A 26 14.64 2.30 1.73
CA TYR A 26 13.18 2.34 1.79
C TYR A 26 12.61 2.56 0.40
N GLU A 27 11.44 1.97 0.17
CA GLU A 27 10.69 2.11 -1.07
C GLU A 27 9.39 2.85 -0.83
N THR A 28 8.98 3.64 -1.81
CA THR A 28 7.65 4.24 -1.86
C THR A 28 6.90 3.70 -3.07
N TRP A 29 5.60 3.45 -2.87
CA TRP A 29 4.69 2.85 -3.82
C TRP A 29 3.46 3.74 -3.91
N ASP A 30 3.28 4.48 -4.99
CA ASP A 30 2.08 5.29 -5.19
C ASP A 30 0.96 4.46 -5.85
N GLY A 31 -0.30 4.92 -5.83
CA GLY A 31 -1.33 4.24 -6.62
C GLY A 31 -2.10 3.10 -5.94
N TRP A 32 -2.24 3.17 -4.61
CA TRP A 32 -3.13 2.28 -3.88
C TRP A 32 -4.61 2.71 -3.99
N PHE A 33 -5.48 1.78 -4.40
CA PHE A 33 -6.93 1.97 -4.62
C PHE A 33 -7.30 2.93 -5.77
N VAL A 34 -6.56 2.85 -6.87
CA VAL A 34 -6.73 3.60 -8.13
C VAL A 34 -8.07 3.38 -8.84
N GLY A 35 -8.77 2.30 -8.56
CA GLY A 35 -10.08 2.04 -9.17
C GLY A 35 -10.80 0.88 -8.52
N GLY A 36 -12.07 0.69 -8.90
CA GLY A 36 -12.85 -0.48 -8.51
C GLY A 36 -14.35 -0.30 -8.62
N THR A 37 -15.06 -1.37 -8.26
CA THR A 37 -16.51 -1.45 -8.20
C THR A 37 -16.94 -2.04 -6.85
N LEU A 38 -17.91 -1.39 -6.21
CA LEU A 38 -18.61 -1.96 -5.04
C LEU A 38 -19.98 -2.47 -5.46
N TYR A 39 -20.40 -3.58 -4.86
CA TYR A 39 -21.73 -4.14 -5.06
C TYR A 39 -22.51 -4.11 -3.75
N TYR A 40 -23.73 -3.56 -3.82
CA TYR A 40 -24.65 -3.55 -2.70
C TYR A 40 -26.09 -3.60 -3.21
N SER A 41 -26.88 -4.53 -2.65
CA SER A 41 -28.30 -4.70 -2.99
C SER A 41 -28.56 -4.87 -4.50
N GLY A 42 -27.65 -5.54 -5.23
CA GLY A 42 -27.74 -5.77 -6.67
C GLY A 42 -27.24 -4.62 -7.55
N ASN A 43 -26.86 -3.48 -6.97
CA ASN A 43 -26.33 -2.33 -7.70
C ASN A 43 -24.80 -2.31 -7.71
N ALA A 44 -24.22 -1.93 -8.85
CA ALA A 44 -22.79 -1.71 -9.02
C ALA A 44 -22.45 -0.22 -8.90
N TYR A 45 -21.61 0.14 -7.93
CA TYR A 45 -21.13 1.50 -7.69
C TYR A 45 -19.70 1.58 -8.19
N THR A 46 -19.42 2.49 -9.12
CA THR A 46 -18.08 2.67 -9.69
C THR A 46 -17.43 3.91 -9.12
N THR A 47 -16.11 3.90 -9.00
CA THR A 47 -15.39 5.12 -8.63
C THR A 47 -15.03 5.91 -9.89
N PRO A 48 -15.47 7.18 -10.03
CA PRO A 48 -15.14 8.00 -11.19
C PRO A 48 -13.73 8.59 -11.12
N ASN A 49 -13.08 8.52 -9.95
CA ASN A 49 -11.79 9.13 -9.70
C ASN A 49 -10.77 8.07 -9.28
N VAL A 50 -9.55 8.26 -9.76
CA VAL A 50 -8.39 7.53 -9.28
C VAL A 50 -7.99 8.11 -7.92
N TYR A 51 -7.96 7.28 -6.89
CA TYR A 51 -7.40 7.67 -5.59
C TYR A 51 -6.03 7.05 -5.44
N THR A 52 -5.03 7.88 -5.17
CA THR A 52 -3.66 7.43 -4.93
C THR A 52 -3.21 7.95 -3.57
N ARG A 53 -2.77 7.04 -2.69
CA ARG A 53 -1.88 7.40 -1.58
C ARG A 53 -0.60 6.59 -1.70
N GLU A 54 0.50 7.23 -1.29
CA GLU A 54 1.79 6.56 -1.17
C GLU A 54 1.76 5.58 0.01
N MET A 55 2.23 4.37 -0.25
CA MET A 55 2.58 3.36 0.73
C MET A 55 4.09 3.28 0.85
N TYR A 56 4.57 3.02 2.05
CA TYR A 56 5.98 2.96 2.37
C TYR A 56 6.32 1.53 2.76
N ASP A 57 7.51 1.09 2.38
CA ASP A 57 8.11 -0.13 2.88
C ASP A 57 8.78 0.19 4.23
N SER A 58 8.15 -0.20 5.35
CA SER A 58 8.74 -0.07 6.68
C SER A 58 9.55 -1.31 6.98
N THR A 59 10.77 -1.04 7.41
CA THR A 59 11.54 -1.84 8.36
C THR A 59 11.56 -3.33 8.06
N ARG A 60 12.71 -3.78 7.58
CA ARG A 60 13.09 -5.19 7.56
C ARG A 60 12.73 -5.89 8.88
N VAL A 61 11.65 -6.68 8.89
CA VAL A 61 11.36 -7.62 9.96
C VAL A 61 11.80 -8.98 9.43
N SER A 62 13.02 -9.40 9.77
CA SER A 62 13.63 -10.63 9.25
C SER A 62 13.93 -10.57 7.73
N ASP A 63 13.39 -11.51 6.99
CA ASP A 63 13.43 -11.75 5.55
C ASP A 63 12.17 -11.22 4.85
N ARG A 64 11.34 -10.46 5.57
CA ARG A 64 10.15 -9.80 5.03
C ARG A 64 10.21 -8.29 5.24
N ASP A 65 9.97 -7.58 4.16
CA ASP A 65 9.73 -6.15 4.09
C ASP A 65 8.23 -5.91 4.31
N THR A 66 7.86 -5.00 5.21
CA THR A 66 6.45 -4.80 5.60
C THR A 66 5.91 -3.47 5.06
N PHE A 67 4.67 -3.47 4.57
CA PHE A 67 4.04 -2.24 4.11
C PHE A 67 3.37 -1.50 5.25
N TYR A 68 3.57 -0.18 5.28
CA TYR A 68 2.86 0.72 6.17
C TYR A 68 2.50 2.03 5.46
N ASN A 69 1.47 2.69 5.98
CA ASN A 69 1.22 4.09 5.67
C ASN A 69 1.40 4.92 6.94
N PRO A 70 2.34 5.87 6.98
CA PRO A 70 2.53 6.72 8.16
C PRO A 70 1.26 7.54 8.50
N ALA A 71 0.40 7.82 7.52
CA ALA A 71 -0.85 8.53 7.75
C ALA A 71 -1.82 7.71 8.64
N PHE A 72 -1.89 6.38 8.46
CA PHE A 72 -2.75 5.54 9.32
C PHE A 72 -2.33 5.60 10.80
N GLY A 73 -1.03 5.73 11.08
CA GLY A 73 -0.52 5.92 12.44
C GLY A 73 -0.96 7.24 13.11
N GLN A 74 -1.44 8.20 12.32
CA GLN A 74 -1.94 9.50 12.78
C GLN A 74 -3.47 9.55 12.81
N GLY A 75 -4.16 8.44 12.52
CA GLY A 75 -5.62 8.37 12.46
C GLY A 75 -6.23 8.83 11.13
N ASP A 76 -5.42 9.06 10.10
CA ASP A 76 -5.92 9.34 8.75
C ASP A 76 -6.59 8.10 8.13
N THR A 77 -7.45 8.34 7.15
CA THR A 77 -8.05 7.27 6.33
C THR A 77 -7.95 7.61 4.85
N ILE A 78 -7.87 6.58 4.00
CA ILE A 78 -8.10 6.72 2.56
C ILE A 78 -9.60 6.66 2.36
N THR A 79 -10.22 7.74 1.89
CA THR A 79 -11.66 7.78 1.58
C THR A 79 -11.88 7.76 0.07
N ILE A 80 -12.54 6.70 -0.40
CA ILE A 80 -12.86 6.48 -1.82
C ILE A 80 -14.36 6.64 -2.00
N ARG A 81 -14.76 7.42 -3.00
CA ARG A 81 -16.18 7.61 -3.35
C ARG A 81 -16.55 6.72 -4.53
N PHE A 82 -17.56 5.88 -4.34
CA PHE A 82 -18.22 5.09 -5.37
C PHE A 82 -19.63 5.64 -5.63
N VAL A 83 -20.04 5.69 -6.89
CA VAL A 83 -21.29 6.32 -7.34
C VAL A 83 -22.11 5.32 -8.13
N TYR A 84 -23.42 5.28 -7.87
CA TYR A 84 -24.39 4.60 -8.72
C TYR A 84 -25.00 5.63 -9.70
N ASP A 85 -24.58 5.47 -10.96
CA ASP A 85 -25.01 6.02 -12.25
C ASP A 85 -25.66 7.41 -12.43
N ARG A 86 -26.30 8.05 -11.43
CA ARG A 86 -26.73 9.48 -11.38
C ARG A 86 -27.56 9.87 -10.13
N ASP A 87 -28.01 8.93 -9.30
CA ASP A 87 -29.09 9.13 -8.32
C ASP A 87 -28.70 9.72 -6.95
N ASN A 88 -27.59 10.46 -6.84
CA ASN A 88 -27.02 10.86 -5.54
C ASN A 88 -26.86 9.67 -4.56
N ASP A 89 -26.73 8.47 -5.09
CA ASP A 89 -26.54 7.23 -4.35
C ASP A 89 -25.06 6.88 -4.37
N THR A 90 -24.41 7.02 -3.22
CA THR A 90 -22.96 6.99 -3.10
C THR A 90 -22.52 6.12 -1.95
N ILE A 91 -21.41 5.40 -2.11
CA ILE A 91 -20.75 4.68 -1.04
C ILE A 91 -19.37 5.31 -0.83
N PHE A 92 -19.09 5.73 0.39
CA PHE A 92 -17.77 6.18 0.81
C PHE A 92 -17.09 5.02 1.55
N LEU A 93 -16.06 4.43 0.94
CA LEU A 93 -15.22 3.43 1.58
C LEU A 93 -14.04 4.13 2.26
N LYS A 94 -13.87 3.92 3.55
CA LYS A 94 -12.82 4.52 4.37
C LYS A 94 -11.88 3.44 4.85
N ILE A 95 -10.66 3.44 4.34
CA ILE A 95 -9.62 2.48 4.68
C ILE A 95 -8.77 3.08 5.78
N ALA A 96 -8.62 2.36 6.88
CA ALA A 96 -7.99 2.83 8.11
C ALA A 96 -6.73 2.03 8.46
N SER A 97 -6.56 0.84 7.88
CA SER A 97 -5.33 0.08 8.02
C SER A 97 -5.06 -0.77 6.79
N ILE A 98 -3.79 -1.00 6.53
CA ILE A 98 -3.28 -1.91 5.53
C ILE A 98 -2.15 -2.69 6.20
N THR A 99 -2.08 -3.96 5.90
CA THR A 99 -0.98 -4.85 6.27
C THR A 99 -0.43 -5.48 5.01
N GLY A 100 0.70 -6.17 5.16
CA GLY A 100 1.27 -6.99 4.12
C GLY A 100 2.76 -6.80 4.01
N GLY A 101 3.33 -7.43 3.00
CA GLY A 101 4.75 -7.37 2.79
C GLY A 101 5.22 -8.21 1.62
N LYS A 102 6.51 -8.15 1.37
CA LYS A 102 7.21 -8.95 0.36
C LYS A 102 8.48 -9.56 0.98
N THR A 103 9.09 -10.53 0.34
CA THR A 103 10.40 -11.03 0.79
C THR A 103 11.49 -9.99 0.54
N THR A 104 12.37 -9.78 1.53
CA THR A 104 13.45 -8.80 1.47
C THR A 104 14.45 -9.11 0.36
N GLY A 105 14.88 -8.07 -0.37
CA GLY A 105 15.95 -8.17 -1.36
C GLY A 105 15.58 -8.91 -2.65
N GLN A 106 14.30 -9.23 -2.85
CA GLN A 106 13.84 -9.84 -4.10
C GLN A 106 13.90 -8.83 -5.27
N THR A 107 14.44 -9.32 -6.39
CA THR A 107 14.37 -8.69 -7.72
C THR A 107 13.54 -9.61 -8.63
N GLY A 108 12.69 -9.05 -9.50
CA GLY A 108 11.83 -9.82 -10.41
C GLY A 108 10.32 -9.75 -10.14
N THR A 109 9.56 -10.61 -10.83
CA THR A 109 8.10 -10.60 -10.99
C THR A 109 7.35 -11.36 -9.88
N LYS A 110 7.02 -10.67 -8.77
CA LYS A 110 6.07 -10.98 -7.64
C LYS A 110 6.75 -10.97 -6.25
N GLU A 111 6.11 -10.61 -5.13
CA GLU A 111 4.71 -10.25 -4.83
C GLU A 111 4.64 -9.45 -3.51
N GLY A 112 3.86 -8.37 -3.47
CA GLY A 112 3.35 -7.84 -2.22
C GLY A 112 1.93 -8.36 -2.02
N ASP A 113 1.61 -8.86 -0.84
CA ASP A 113 0.24 -9.26 -0.50
C ASP A 113 -0.11 -8.86 0.93
N GLY A 114 -1.40 -8.77 1.21
CA GLY A 114 -1.86 -8.53 2.57
C GLY A 114 -3.35 -8.27 2.70
N THR A 115 -3.70 -7.63 3.80
CA THR A 115 -5.08 -7.28 4.13
C THR A 115 -5.23 -5.78 4.35
N TRP A 116 -6.45 -5.30 4.20
CA TRP A 116 -6.83 -3.95 4.58
C TRP A 116 -8.12 -3.98 5.37
N ALA A 117 -8.30 -2.99 6.25
CA ALA A 117 -9.52 -2.85 7.03
C ALA A 117 -9.98 -1.40 7.07
N GLY A 118 -11.29 -1.23 7.21
CA GLY A 118 -11.94 0.06 7.11
C GLY A 118 -13.40 0.01 7.53
N SER A 119 -14.12 1.04 7.09
CA SER A 119 -15.56 1.21 7.25
C SER A 119 -16.16 1.74 5.95
N ALA A 120 -17.48 1.68 5.81
CA ALA A 120 -18.14 2.32 4.69
C ALA A 120 -19.43 3.02 5.12
N ILE A 121 -19.81 4.04 4.36
CA ILE A 121 -21.07 4.75 4.55
C ILE A 121 -21.71 4.94 3.19
N ARG A 122 -22.90 4.39 3.01
CA ARG A 122 -23.76 4.69 1.86
C ARG A 122 -24.69 5.84 2.20
N ARG A 123 -24.81 6.78 1.27
CA ARG A 123 -25.78 7.87 1.32
C ARG A 123 -26.63 7.84 0.06
N LYS A 124 -27.93 7.68 0.24
CA LYS A 124 -28.95 7.86 -0.81
C LYS A 124 -30.02 8.80 -0.28
N ASN A 125 -30.13 9.99 -0.86
CA ASN A 125 -31.04 11.03 -0.37
C ASN A 125 -30.79 11.29 1.13
N THR A 126 -31.80 11.08 1.98
CA THR A 126 -31.72 11.24 3.45
C THR A 126 -31.45 9.92 4.19
N VAL A 127 -31.25 8.82 3.48
CA VAL A 127 -31.03 7.49 4.07
C VAL A 127 -29.53 7.19 4.10
N GLU A 128 -29.04 6.84 5.28
CA GLU A 128 -27.67 6.39 5.50
C GLU A 128 -27.63 4.90 5.84
N THR A 129 -26.67 4.18 5.27
CA THR A 129 -26.36 2.80 5.65
C THR A 129 -24.89 2.74 6.01
N THR A 130 -24.58 2.26 7.21
CA THR A 130 -23.22 2.27 7.73
C THR A 130 -22.70 0.85 7.90
N TRP A 131 -21.50 0.63 7.40
CA TRP A 131 -20.68 -0.54 7.68
C TRP A 131 -19.60 -0.15 8.67
N SER A 132 -19.73 -0.63 9.90
CA SER A 132 -18.74 -0.39 10.95
C SER A 132 -17.42 -1.13 10.68
N SER A 133 -17.46 -2.18 9.87
CA SER A 133 -16.28 -2.93 9.44
C SER A 133 -16.42 -3.34 7.97
N VAL A 134 -15.37 -3.09 7.20
CA VAL A 134 -15.15 -3.63 5.85
C VAL A 134 -13.72 -4.13 5.81
N ILE A 135 -13.52 -5.39 5.44
CA ILE A 135 -12.22 -6.04 5.40
C ILE A 135 -12.00 -6.56 3.99
N GLY A 136 -10.78 -6.43 3.50
CA GLY A 136 -10.39 -7.01 2.23
C GLY A 136 -8.96 -7.49 2.19
N THR A 137 -8.62 -8.12 1.07
CA THR A 137 -7.28 -8.53 0.70
C THR A 137 -6.77 -7.68 -0.44
N TRP A 138 -5.46 -7.67 -0.63
CA TRP A 138 -4.82 -7.09 -1.80
C TRP A 138 -3.61 -7.94 -2.21
N ASP A 139 -3.29 -7.89 -3.49
CA ASP A 139 -2.15 -8.56 -4.09
C ASP A 139 -1.55 -7.67 -5.20
N ALA A 140 -0.23 -7.68 -5.35
CA ALA A 140 0.48 -6.87 -6.33
C ALA A 140 1.57 -7.67 -7.05
N SER A 141 1.68 -7.42 -8.36
CA SER A 141 2.68 -7.94 -9.27
C SER A 141 3.51 -6.80 -9.86
N PHE A 142 4.76 -7.07 -10.20
CA PHE A 142 5.70 -6.07 -10.72
C PHE A 142 6.05 -6.32 -12.18
N THR A 143 6.17 -5.23 -12.93
CA THR A 143 6.75 -5.24 -14.27
C THR A 143 8.03 -4.39 -14.28
N TYR A 144 9.12 -4.97 -14.77
CA TYR A 144 10.39 -4.28 -14.98
C TYR A 144 10.56 -4.06 -16.48
N PRO A 145 10.32 -2.85 -17.00
CA PRO A 145 10.47 -2.60 -18.43
C PRO A 145 11.93 -2.82 -18.85
N ALA A 146 12.12 -3.40 -20.04
CA ALA A 146 13.45 -3.59 -20.62
C ALA A 146 13.99 -2.23 -21.11
N GLY A 147 15.12 -1.78 -20.58
CA GLY A 147 15.72 -0.49 -20.92
C GLY A 147 16.76 -0.04 -19.89
N SER A 148 17.54 0.98 -20.24
CA SER A 148 18.76 1.43 -19.52
C SER A 148 18.60 1.61 -18.00
N PRO A 149 19.65 1.37 -17.20
CA PRO A 149 19.53 1.25 -15.75
C PRO A 149 19.38 2.59 -14.99
N PRO A 150 18.63 2.62 -13.87
CA PRO A 150 17.64 1.64 -13.47
C PRO A 150 16.25 1.97 -14.07
N PRO A 151 15.57 1.05 -14.78
CA PRO A 151 14.17 1.25 -15.14
C PRO A 151 13.34 1.32 -13.86
N THR A 152 12.55 2.38 -13.69
CA THR A 152 11.59 2.49 -12.59
C THR A 152 10.61 1.33 -12.67
N PRO A 153 10.56 0.43 -11.67
CA PRO A 153 9.58 -0.64 -11.66
C PRO A 153 8.18 -0.05 -11.50
N TYR A 154 7.24 -0.56 -12.30
CA TYR A 154 5.82 -0.28 -12.17
C TYR A 154 5.13 -1.50 -11.57
N TYR A 155 4.18 -1.30 -10.67
CA TYR A 155 3.40 -2.38 -10.09
C TYR A 155 1.93 -2.29 -10.50
N THR A 156 1.30 -3.46 -10.58
CA THR A 156 -0.12 -3.64 -10.84
C THR A 156 -0.66 -4.66 -9.85
N GLY A 157 -1.85 -4.45 -9.33
CA GLY A 157 -2.43 -5.28 -8.30
C GLY A 157 -3.95 -5.17 -8.23
N GLY A 158 -4.52 -6.01 -7.38
CA GLY A 158 -5.94 -6.04 -7.09
C GLY A 158 -6.21 -5.85 -5.61
N TRP A 159 -7.41 -5.40 -5.30
CA TRP A 159 -7.98 -5.52 -3.96
C TRP A 159 -9.37 -6.14 -4.04
N THR A 160 -9.81 -6.81 -2.98
CA THR A 160 -11.13 -7.45 -2.92
C THR A 160 -11.68 -7.38 -1.51
N ILE A 161 -12.97 -7.05 -1.36
CA ILE A 161 -13.68 -7.13 -0.09
C ILE A 161 -13.97 -8.58 0.23
N THR A 162 -13.48 -9.04 1.38
CA THR A 162 -13.71 -10.40 1.88
C THR A 162 -14.82 -10.46 2.92
N SER A 163 -15.09 -9.36 3.65
CA SER A 163 -16.21 -9.29 4.58
C SER A 163 -16.66 -7.86 4.90
N SER A 164 -17.92 -7.72 5.33
CA SER A 164 -18.51 -6.46 5.81
C SER A 164 -19.44 -6.69 7.00
N THR A 165 -19.55 -5.70 7.88
CA THR A 165 -20.51 -5.68 9.00
C THR A 165 -21.31 -4.37 8.98
N PRO A 166 -22.64 -4.41 8.77
CA PRO A 166 -23.44 -5.60 8.47
C PRO A 166 -23.05 -6.25 7.12
N SER A 167 -23.45 -7.49 6.88
CA SER A 167 -23.14 -8.17 5.62
C SER A 167 -23.83 -7.50 4.42
N GLY A 168 -23.33 -7.78 3.22
CA GLY A 168 -23.97 -7.39 1.96
C GLY A 168 -23.25 -6.34 1.13
N LEU A 169 -22.12 -5.80 1.62
CA LEU A 169 -21.21 -5.01 0.80
C LEU A 169 -20.09 -5.91 0.29
N THR A 170 -19.93 -5.99 -1.02
CA THR A 170 -18.81 -6.66 -1.67
C THR A 170 -18.17 -5.72 -2.69
N GLY A 171 -17.06 -6.12 -3.30
CA GLY A 171 -16.41 -5.31 -4.31
C GLY A 171 -14.95 -5.67 -4.49
N ASP A 172 -14.38 -5.13 -5.54
CA ASP A 172 -13.03 -5.36 -5.98
C ASP A 172 -12.53 -4.16 -6.77
N GLY A 173 -11.23 -4.09 -6.97
CA GLY A 173 -10.64 -3.03 -7.76
C GLY A 173 -9.15 -3.19 -7.97
N ALA A 174 -8.55 -2.14 -8.51
CA ALA A 174 -7.16 -2.13 -8.92
C ALA A 174 -6.28 -1.32 -7.96
N CYS A 175 -5.01 -1.67 -7.94
CA CYS A 175 -3.87 -0.94 -7.39
C CYS A 175 -2.84 -0.83 -8.52
N ASP A 176 -2.33 0.35 -8.85
CA ASP A 176 -1.30 0.48 -9.88
C ASP A 176 -0.51 1.78 -9.73
N GLY A 177 0.81 1.72 -9.88
CA GLY A 177 1.66 2.89 -9.68
C GLY A 177 3.16 2.61 -9.75
N ASP A 178 3.92 3.66 -9.49
CA ASP A 178 5.37 3.70 -9.53
C ASP A 178 5.98 3.25 -8.20
N ARG A 179 7.10 2.52 -8.31
CA ARG A 179 7.95 2.17 -7.18
C ARG A 179 9.23 3.00 -7.24
N THR A 180 9.44 3.81 -6.21
CA THR A 180 10.68 4.59 -6.05
C THR A 180 11.54 3.96 -4.95
N ALA A 181 12.73 3.50 -5.33
CA ALA A 181 13.74 3.03 -4.38
C ALA A 181 14.65 4.21 -3.98
N ASN A 182 14.73 4.49 -2.69
CA ASN A 182 15.61 5.52 -2.14
C ASN A 182 16.82 4.85 -1.47
N TRP A 183 18.01 5.24 -1.91
CA TRP A 183 19.32 4.73 -1.45
C TRP A 183 20.09 5.83 -0.72
#